data_AF-A0A1F5ALT7-F1
#
_entry.id   AF-A0A1F5ALT7-F1
#
_cell.length_a   1.000
_cell.length_b   1.000
_cell.length_c   1.000
_cell.angle_alpha   90.00
_cell.angle_beta   90.00
_cell.angle_gamma   90.00
#
_symmetry.space_group_name_H-M   'P 1'
#
loop_
_entity.id
_entity.type
_entity.pdbx_description
1 polymer ?
#
loop_
_entity_poly.entity_id
_entity_poly.type
_entity_poly.pdbx_seq_one_letter_code
_entity_poly.pdbx_strand_id
1 'polypeptide(L)'
;MMKTPEPYVGKWRITHMDEWDQEFVDLMVPGQVTIRKDGTGSFQFGAVQGEMDCRIDRAGGDPILVFSWDGSDECDPASGRGWVKVNGKQMEGHLFFHLGDDSAFMAKKTK
;
A
#
# COMPACT_ATOMS: atom_id res chain seq x y z
N MET A 1 -1.07 -18.33 11.82
CA MET A 1 -1.04 -17.29 10.77
C MET A 1 -1.92 -16.13 11.22
N MET A 2 -1.39 -14.91 11.19
CA MET A 2 -2.20 -13.71 11.45
C MET A 2 -3.11 -13.48 10.24
N LYS A 3 -4.41 -13.27 10.48
CA LYS A 3 -5.37 -13.01 9.41
C LYS A 3 -5.61 -11.52 9.27
N THR A 4 -5.55 -11.01 8.05
CA THR A 4 -5.93 -9.63 7.75
C THR A 4 -7.46 -9.48 7.86
N PRO A 5 -7.98 -8.41 8.51
CA PRO A 5 -9.42 -8.21 8.61
C PRO A 5 -10.07 -8.01 7.23
N GLU A 6 -11.26 -8.61 7.03
CA GLU A 6 -12.00 -8.59 5.76
C GLU A 6 -12.20 -7.20 5.12
N PRO A 7 -12.38 -6.09 5.87
CA PRO A 7 -12.49 -4.76 5.26
C PRO A 7 -11.30 -4.39 4.37
N TYR A 8 -10.08 -4.73 4.81
CA TYR A 8 -8.84 -4.46 4.09
C TYR A 8 -8.63 -5.37 2.89
N VAL A 9 -9.09 -6.62 2.97
CA VAL A 9 -8.81 -7.65 1.96
C VAL A 9 -9.44 -7.26 0.61
N GLY A 10 -8.64 -7.40 -0.45
CA GLY A 10 -9.06 -7.15 -1.82
C GLY A 10 -8.02 -6.34 -2.60
N LYS A 11 -8.42 -5.93 -3.80
CA LYS A 11 -7.65 -5.05 -4.66
C LYS A 11 -8.17 -3.61 -4.53
N TRP A 12 -7.23 -2.68 -4.56
CA TRP A 12 -7.44 -1.26 -4.36
C TRP A 12 -6.72 -0.50 -5.46
N ARG A 13 -7.42 0.37 -6.17
CA ARG A 13 -6.85 1.26 -7.18
C ARG A 13 -6.37 2.52 -6.48
N ILE A 14 -5.08 2.85 -6.58
CA ILE A 14 -4.54 4.13 -6.11
C ILE A 14 -5.14 5.23 -6.99
N THR A 15 -5.71 6.27 -6.39
CA THR A 15 -6.37 7.37 -7.13
C THR A 15 -5.75 8.72 -6.86
N HIS A 16 -4.75 8.77 -5.97
CA HIS A 16 -4.00 9.97 -5.62
C HIS A 16 -2.74 9.56 -4.85
N MET A 17 -1.64 10.26 -5.08
CA MET A 17 -0.43 10.27 -4.26
C MET A 17 0.05 11.71 -4.14
N ASP A 18 0.64 12.07 -2.99
CA ASP A 18 1.10 13.44 -2.74
C ASP A 18 2.38 13.79 -3.51
N GLU A 19 3.32 12.86 -3.58
CA GLU A 19 4.63 13.06 -4.23
C GLU A 19 4.60 12.93 -5.75
N TRP A 20 3.70 12.11 -6.30
CA TRP A 20 3.68 11.78 -7.73
C TRP A 20 2.31 12.05 -8.35
N ASP A 21 2.31 12.65 -9.54
CA ASP A 21 1.08 12.85 -10.29
C ASP A 21 0.48 11.52 -10.78
N GLN A 22 -0.79 11.58 -11.19
CA GLN A 22 -1.53 10.38 -11.55
C GLN A 22 -0.99 9.72 -12.84
N GLU A 23 -0.35 10.48 -13.74
CA GLU A 23 0.26 9.95 -14.96
C GLU A 23 1.47 9.09 -14.61
N PHE A 24 2.32 9.54 -13.68
CA PHE A 24 3.42 8.76 -13.13
C PHE A 24 2.93 7.53 -12.37
N VAL A 25 1.94 7.68 -11.49
CA VAL A 25 1.37 6.57 -10.71
C VAL A 25 0.87 5.44 -11.62
N ASP A 26 0.38 5.78 -12.82
CA ASP A 26 -0.17 4.85 -13.80
C ASP A 26 0.79 4.44 -14.91
N LEU A 27 2.06 4.85 -14.85
CA LEU A 27 3.00 4.76 -15.96
C LEU A 27 3.15 3.34 -16.53
N MET A 28 3.28 2.32 -15.67
CA MET A 28 3.46 0.93 -16.09
C MET A 28 2.16 0.12 -16.06
N VAL A 29 1.40 0.31 -14.99
CA VAL A 29 0.07 -0.27 -14.76
C VAL A 29 -0.74 0.73 -13.94
N PRO A 30 -2.08 0.68 -13.94
CA PRO A 30 -2.86 1.45 -12.98
C PRO A 30 -2.37 1.14 -11.56
N GLY A 31 -1.81 2.15 -10.89
CA GLY A 31 -1.32 2.04 -9.52
C GLY A 31 -2.31 1.34 -8.60
N GLN A 32 -1.85 0.34 -7.86
CA GLN A 32 -2.71 -0.58 -7.12
C GLN A 32 -2.07 -1.10 -5.84
N VAL A 33 -2.92 -1.49 -4.89
CA VAL A 33 -2.58 -2.24 -3.68
C VAL A 33 -3.46 -3.48 -3.60
N THR A 34 -2.88 -4.62 -3.30
CA THR A 34 -3.59 -5.88 -3.03
C THR A 34 -3.31 -6.31 -1.61
N ILE A 35 -4.35 -6.51 -0.81
CA ILE A 35 -4.24 -7.03 0.56
C ILE A 35 -4.85 -8.43 0.62
N ARG A 36 -4.07 -9.42 1.07
CA ARG A 36 -4.46 -10.83 1.14
C ARG A 36 -4.84 -11.23 2.58
N LYS A 37 -5.62 -12.31 2.70
CA LYS A 37 -6.18 -12.79 3.98
C LYS A 37 -5.11 -13.36 4.92
N ASP A 38 -3.98 -13.80 4.38
CA ASP A 38 -2.91 -14.51 5.07
C ASP A 38 -1.89 -13.58 5.77
N GLY A 39 -2.14 -12.27 5.74
CA GLY A 39 -1.22 -11.28 6.31
C GLY A 39 -0.19 -10.78 5.29
N THR A 40 -0.31 -11.15 4.02
CA THR A 40 0.56 -10.62 2.96
C THR A 40 -0.19 -9.65 2.04
N GLY A 41 0.54 -8.93 1.20
CA GLY A 41 -0.03 -8.04 0.19
C GLY A 41 1.00 -7.66 -0.85
N SER A 42 0.62 -6.80 -1.78
CA SER A 42 1.55 -6.20 -2.72
C SER A 42 1.05 -4.87 -3.23
N PHE A 43 1.93 -4.05 -3.78
CA PHE A 43 1.56 -2.82 -4.47
C PHE A 43 2.41 -2.62 -5.73
N GLN A 44 1.91 -1.78 -6.62
CA GLN A 44 2.66 -1.29 -7.76
C GLN A 44 2.17 0.11 -8.14
N PHE A 45 3.07 1.04 -8.46
CA PHE A 45 2.79 2.35 -9.07
C PHE A 45 4.07 2.82 -9.77
N GLY A 46 3.96 3.54 -10.88
CA GLY A 46 5.15 3.92 -11.65
C GLY A 46 6.03 2.71 -11.98
N ALA A 47 7.33 2.82 -11.73
CA ALA A 47 8.30 1.72 -11.81
C ALA A 47 8.53 0.98 -10.47
N VAL A 48 7.75 1.32 -9.44
CA VAL A 48 7.87 0.76 -8.09
C VAL A 48 6.95 -0.43 -7.92
N GLN A 49 7.47 -1.52 -7.36
CA GLN A 49 6.69 -2.69 -6.96
C GLN A 49 7.21 -3.22 -5.62
N GLY A 50 6.31 -3.75 -4.78
CA GLY A 50 6.69 -4.32 -3.50
C GLY A 50 5.72 -5.39 -3.00
N GLU A 51 6.27 -6.44 -2.40
CA GLU A 51 5.51 -7.39 -1.60
C GLU A 51 5.48 -6.93 -0.14
N MET A 52 4.34 -7.12 0.52
CA MET A 52 4.04 -6.54 1.82
C MET A 52 3.85 -7.62 2.88
N ASP A 53 4.45 -7.42 4.04
CA ASP A 53 4.15 -8.14 5.28
C ASP A 53 3.26 -7.29 6.17
N CYS A 54 1.98 -7.66 6.29
CA CYS A 54 0.93 -6.87 6.91
C CYS A 54 0.62 -7.33 8.34
N ARG A 55 0.43 -6.38 9.27
CA ARG A 55 -0.05 -6.64 10.64
C ARG A 55 -1.03 -5.56 11.08
N ILE A 56 -1.90 -5.93 12.03
CA ILE A 56 -2.79 -4.95 12.69
C ILE A 56 -2.06 -4.39 13.90
N ASP A 57 -1.79 -3.09 13.88
CA ASP A 57 -1.33 -2.34 15.04
C ASP A 57 -2.53 -1.77 15.81
N ARG A 58 -2.46 -1.87 17.14
CA ARG A 58 -3.47 -1.39 18.10
C ARG A 58 -2.89 -0.45 19.15
N ALA A 59 -1.59 -0.14 19.08
CA ALA A 59 -0.92 0.64 20.11
C ALA A 59 -1.38 2.12 20.20
N GLY A 60 -2.00 2.65 19.13
CA GLY A 60 -2.35 4.07 18.99
C GLY A 60 -3.84 4.42 18.97
N GLY A 61 -4.73 3.52 19.40
CA GLY A 61 -6.19 3.73 19.35
C GLY A 61 -6.87 2.87 18.28
N ASP A 62 -7.46 3.50 17.25
CA ASP A 62 -8.18 2.78 16.20
C ASP A 62 -7.25 1.81 15.44
N PRO A 63 -7.63 0.53 15.28
CA PRO A 63 -6.79 -0.46 14.63
C PRO A 63 -6.44 -0.08 13.19
N ILE A 64 -5.14 -0.05 12.91
CA ILE A 64 -4.59 0.28 11.59
C ILE A 64 -3.82 -0.91 11.03
N LEU A 65 -3.85 -1.08 9.70
CA LEU A 65 -2.99 -2.06 9.06
C LEU A 65 -1.65 -1.39 8.77
N VAL A 66 -0.59 -1.89 9.39
CA VAL A 66 0.79 -1.51 9.11
C VAL A 66 1.47 -2.60 8.28
N PHE A 67 2.46 -2.22 7.50
CA PHE A 67 3.24 -3.18 6.72
C PHE A 67 4.71 -2.75 6.57
N SER A 68 5.59 -3.74 6.48
CA SER A 68 6.88 -3.58 5.81
C SER A 68 6.76 -4.07 4.38
N TRP A 69 7.65 -3.61 3.50
CA TRP A 69 7.69 -4.09 2.12
C TRP A 69 9.12 -4.21 1.60
N ASP A 70 9.29 -5.13 0.64
CA ASP A 70 10.53 -5.39 -0.09
C ASP A 70 10.19 -5.52 -1.59
N GLY A 71 11.05 -5.00 -2.46
CA GLY A 71 10.81 -4.99 -3.90
C GLY A 71 11.83 -4.16 -4.66
N SER A 72 11.36 -3.35 -5.60
CA SER A 72 12.24 -2.58 -6.50
C SER A 72 11.62 -1.27 -6.96
N ASP A 73 12.48 -0.31 -7.28
CA ASP A 73 12.21 0.92 -8.02
C ASP A 73 13.15 1.00 -9.23
N GLU A 74 12.63 1.15 -10.44
CA GLU A 74 13.42 1.17 -11.69
C GLU A 74 14.42 0.00 -11.86
N CYS A 75 14.07 -1.19 -11.37
CA CYS A 75 14.92 -2.40 -11.30
C CYS A 75 15.99 -2.40 -10.19
N ASP A 76 16.14 -1.31 -9.43
CA ASP A 76 17.01 -1.28 -8.27
C ASP A 76 16.27 -1.76 -7.01
N PRO A 77 16.93 -2.54 -6.12
CA PRO A 77 16.31 -2.99 -4.89
C PRO A 77 15.83 -1.82 -4.02
N ALA A 78 14.57 -1.87 -3.60
CA ALA A 78 13.95 -0.89 -2.74
C ALA A 78 13.15 -1.59 -1.65
N SER A 79 13.04 -0.95 -0.49
CA SER A 79 12.27 -1.48 0.65
C SER A 79 11.73 -0.35 1.48
N GLY A 80 10.84 -0.67 2.41
CA GLY A 80 10.32 0.33 3.32
C GLY A 80 9.17 -0.14 4.19
N ARG A 81 8.27 0.79 4.52
CA ARG A 81 7.10 0.53 5.36
C ARG A 81 5.92 1.37 4.95
N GLY A 82 4.77 1.12 5.55
CA GLY A 82 3.62 1.97 5.41
C GLY A 82 2.47 1.56 6.30
N TRP A 83 1.37 2.27 6.14
CA TRP A 83 0.13 1.97 6.82
C TRP A 83 -1.07 2.27 5.92
N VAL A 84 -2.20 1.62 6.20
CA VAL A 84 -3.49 1.90 5.58
C VAL A 84 -4.63 1.84 6.59
N LYS A 85 -5.63 2.70 6.38
CA LYS A 85 -6.95 2.67 7.01
C LYS A 85 -8.00 2.50 5.92
N VAL A 86 -9.08 1.78 6.24
CA VAL A 86 -10.19 1.55 5.33
C VAL A 86 -11.49 2.07 5.93
N ASN A 87 -12.22 2.87 5.14
CA ASN A 87 -13.59 3.28 5.40
C ASN A 87 -14.48 2.85 4.21
N GLY A 88 -15.19 1.73 4.38
CA GLY A 88 -16.03 1.16 3.33
C GLY A 88 -15.24 0.76 2.08
N LYS A 89 -15.33 1.58 1.03
CA LYS A 89 -14.61 1.38 -0.26
C LYS A 89 -13.48 2.37 -0.50
N GLN A 90 -13.15 3.19 0.49
CA GLN A 90 -12.04 4.12 0.45
C GLN A 90 -10.92 3.62 1.37
N MET A 91 -9.70 3.78 0.90
CA MET A 91 -8.47 3.51 1.63
C MET A 91 -7.64 4.78 1.64
N GLU A 92 -7.13 5.12 2.81
CA GLU A 92 -6.10 6.14 3.01
C GLU A 92 -4.86 5.42 3.52
N GLY A 93 -3.69 5.82 3.07
CA GLY A 93 -2.45 5.26 3.54
C GLY A 93 -1.27 6.18 3.35
N HIS A 94 -0.14 5.70 3.83
CA HIS A 94 1.15 6.36 3.65
C HIS A 94 2.20 5.30 3.37
N LEU A 95 2.98 5.51 2.30
CA LEU A 95 4.09 4.66 1.92
C LEU A 95 5.41 5.39 2.20
N PHE A 96 6.37 4.71 2.80
CA PHE A 96 7.71 5.22 3.09
C PHE A 96 8.73 4.33 2.41
N PHE A 97 9.70 4.93 1.72
CA PHE A 97 10.92 4.26 1.30
C PHE A 97 11.95 4.29 2.43
N HIS A 98 12.71 3.21 2.56
CA HIS A 98 13.83 3.19 3.49
C HIS A 98 14.91 4.17 3.02
N LEU A 99 15.18 5.21 3.82
CA LEU A 99 16.13 6.29 3.49
C LEU A 99 15.81 7.05 2.20
N GLY A 100 14.53 7.09 1.82
CA GLY A 100 14.06 7.84 0.66
C GLY A 100 12.83 8.65 0.99
N ASP A 101 12.08 8.96 -0.06
CA ASP A 101 10.86 9.74 0.03
C ASP A 101 9.71 8.95 0.67
N ASP A 102 8.63 9.67 0.93
CA ASP A 102 7.38 9.11 1.40
C ASP A 102 6.21 9.83 0.76
N SER A 103 5.07 9.16 0.69
CA SER A 103 3.90 9.70 0.02
C SER A 103 2.64 9.17 0.67
N ALA A 104 1.78 10.11 1.08
CA ALA A 104 0.40 9.78 1.41
C ALA A 104 -0.34 9.40 0.11
N PHE A 105 -1.27 8.47 0.21
CA PHE A 105 -2.04 8.01 -0.94
C PHE A 105 -3.49 7.72 -0.57
N MET A 106 -4.36 7.87 -1.57
CA MET A 106 -5.74 7.44 -1.51
C MET A 106 -5.97 6.31 -2.49
N ALA A 107 -6.78 5.33 -2.12
CA ALA A 107 -7.18 4.25 -3.00
C ALA A 107 -8.66 3.89 -2.87
N LYS A 108 -9.23 3.31 -3.93
CA LYS A 108 -10.62 2.83 -3.96
C LYS A 108 -10.67 1.34 -4.20
N LYS A 109 -11.54 0.65 -3.47
CA LYS A 109 -11.75 -0.79 -3.63
C LYS A 109 -12.23 -1.07 -5.05
N THR A 110 -11.53 -1.94 -5.78
CA THR A 110 -12.01 -2.37 -7.10
C THR A 110 -13.23 -3.27 -6.92
N LYS A 111 -14.11 -3.29 -7.91
CA LYS A 111 -15.26 -4.21 -7.92
C LYS A 111 -14.82 -5.66 -7.95
#